data_AF-X1R4S7-F1
#
_entry.id   AF-X1R4S7-F1
#
_cell.length_a   1.000
_cell.length_b   1.000
_cell.length_c   1.000
_cell.angle_alpha   90.00
_cell.angle_beta   90.00
_cell.angle_gamma   90.00
#
_symmetry.space_group_name_H-M   'P 1'
#
loop_
_entity.id
_entity.type
_entity.pdbx_description
1 polymer ?
#
loop_
_entity_poly.entity_id
_entity_poly.type
_entity_poly.pdbx_seq_one_letter_code
_entity_poly.pdbx_strand_id
1 'polypeptide(L)' 'MNDMKDYLWLVKTDKGDFFITVIGKWTQEEAAKKLRLVFEEIKLNITAMIPRKRVTGPDDAMGTIYEQEEPKNERGFEFL' A
#
# COMPACT_ATOMS: atom_id res chain seq x y z
N MET A 1 0.73 3.69 -23.39
CA MET A 1 1.34 2.71 -22.46
C MET A 1 1.50 3.45 -21.15
N ASN A 2 0.56 3.25 -20.21
CA ASN A 2 0.55 3.94 -18.92
C ASN A 2 1.74 3.43 -18.10
N ASP A 3 2.67 4.30 -17.72
CA ASP A 3 3.74 4.00 -16.75
C ASP A 3 3.13 3.79 -15.35
N MET A 4 2.52 2.63 -15.14
CA MET A 4 2.11 2.16 -13.81
C MET A 4 3.37 1.83 -13.01
N LYS A 5 3.50 2.45 -11.85
CA LYS A 5 4.57 2.21 -10.90
C LYS A 5 4.07 1.29 -9.80
N ASP A 6 4.93 0.39 -9.37
CA ASP A 6 4.73 -0.46 -8.22
C ASP A 6 5.68 -0.05 -7.09
N TYR A 7 5.12 0.14 -5.90
CA TYR A 7 5.90 0.43 -4.72
C TYR A 7 5.53 -0.56 -3.62
N LEU A 8 6.53 -1.27 -3.11
CA LEU A 8 6.34 -2.26 -2.06
C LEU A 8 6.84 -1.72 -0.72
N TRP A 9 6.03 -1.88 0.33
CA TRP A 9 6.43 -1.62 1.71
C TRP A 9 6.22 -2.83 2.60
N LEU A 10 7.17 -3.06 3.50
CA LEU A 10 6.93 -3.80 4.72
C LEU A 10 6.37 -2.83 5.76
N VAL A 11 5.11 -3.02 6.10
CA VAL A 11 4.37 -2.25 7.10
C VAL A 11 4.32 -3.06 8.38
N LYS A 12 5.00 -2.57 9.42
CA LYS A 12 4.99 -3.17 10.75
C LYS A 12 3.91 -2.53 11.59
N THR A 13 3.22 -3.34 12.37
CA THR A 13 2.05 -2.92 13.16
C THR A 13 2.07 -3.63 14.51
N ASP A 14 1.17 -3.26 15.41
CA ASP A 14 1.00 -3.95 16.70
C ASP A 14 0.34 -5.34 16.57
N LYS A 15 -0.25 -5.63 15.41
CA LYS A 15 -0.97 -6.89 15.12
C LYS A 15 -0.19 -7.85 14.23
N GLY A 16 0.90 -7.41 13.62
CA GLY A 16 1.66 -8.20 12.67
C GLY A 16 2.39 -7.35 11.64
N ASP A 17 3.15 -8.02 10.79
CA ASP A 17 3.86 -7.43 9.67
C ASP A 17 3.09 -7.69 8.38
N PHE A 18 2.99 -6.68 7.51
CA PHE A 18 2.27 -6.76 6.23
C PHE A 18 3.16 -6.28 5.10
N PHE A 19 3.14 -7.00 3.97
CA PHE A 19 3.74 -6.54 2.73
C PHE A 19 2.65 -5.91 1.87
N ILE A 20 2.76 -4.60 1.63
CA ILE A 20 1.75 -3.85 0.90
C ILE A 20 2.36 -3.29 -0.38
N THR A 21 1.78 -3.66 -1.51
CA THR A 21 2.14 -3.12 -2.82
C THR A 21 1.15 -2.02 -3.19
N VAL A 22 1.63 -0.85 -3.57
CA VAL A 22 0.80 0.23 -4.13
C VAL A 22 1.11 0.34 -5.60
N ILE A 23 0.08 0.16 -6.44
CA ILE A 23 0.18 0.17 -7.89
C ILE A 23 -0.60 1.39 -8.42
N GLY A 24 0.08 2.27 -9.13
CA GLY A 24 -0.53 3.47 -9.69
C GLY A 24 0.48 4.39 -10.38
N LYS A 25 -0.01 5.51 -10.90
CA LYS A 25 0.78 6.59 -11.50
C LYS A 25 1.34 7.54 -10.43
N TRP A 26 0.92 7.38 -9.18
CA TRP A 26 1.41 8.16 -8.05
C TRP A 26 2.92 8.16 -7.90
N THR A 27 3.42 9.24 -7.32
CA THR A 27 4.77 9.32 -6.77
C THR A 27 4.89 8.41 -5.54
N GLN A 28 6.13 8.09 -5.16
CA GLN A 28 6.40 7.27 -3.97
C GLN A 28 5.83 7.91 -2.69
N GLU A 29 5.87 9.24 -2.59
CA GLU A 29 5.32 9.98 -1.45
C GLU A 29 3.79 9.90 -1.38
N GLU A 30 3.11 10.04 -2.52
CA GLU A 30 1.65 9.90 -2.61
C GLU A 30 1.23 8.48 -2.25
N ALA A 31 1.89 7.47 -2.80
CA ALA A 31 1.64 6.07 -2.47
C ALA A 31 1.83 5.78 -0.97
N ALA A 32 2.87 6.35 -0.35
CA ALA A 32 3.07 6.23 1.10
C ALA A 32 1.95 6.90 1.92
N LYS A 33 1.44 8.05 1.48
CA LYS A 33 0.28 8.70 2.12
C LYS A 33 -0.99 7.85 1.98
N LYS A 34 -1.25 7.29 0.81
CA LYS A 34 -2.40 6.40 0.58
C LYS A 34 -2.34 5.17 1.49
N LEU A 35 -1.16 4.56 1.62
CA LEU A 35 -0.95 3.44 2.51
C LEU A 35 -1.26 3.79 3.97
N ARG A 36 -0.84 4.97 4.46
CA ARG A 36 -1.19 5.41 5.82
C ARG A 36 -2.69 5.57 6.01
N LEU A 37 -3.39 6.14 5.04
CA LEU A 37 -4.84 6.32 5.10
C LEU A 37 -5.59 4.98 5.18
N VAL A 38 -5.14 3.96 4.43
CA VAL A 38 -5.71 2.60 4.52
C VAL A 38 -5.61 2.06 5.93
N PHE A 39 -4.42 2.12 6.52
CA PHE A 39 -4.18 1.57 7.85
C PHE A 39 -4.90 2.36 8.96
N GLU A 40 -5.03 3.67 8.79
CA GLU A 40 -5.87 4.50 9.67
C GLU A 40 -7.34 4.10 9.60
N GLU A 41 -7.86 3.82 8.41
CA GLU A 41 -9.25 3.39 8.21
C GLU A 41 -9.55 2.03 8.85
N ILE A 42 -8.65 1.06 8.68
CA ILE A 42 -8.78 -0.25 9.34
C ILE A 42 -8.37 -0.21 10.82
N LYS A 43 -8.09 0.98 11.36
CA LYS A 43 -7.72 1.25 12.75
C LYS A 43 -6.52 0.42 13.23
N LEU A 44 -5.53 0.27 12.35
CA LEU A 44 -4.36 -0.55 12.58
C LEU A 44 -3.12 0.34 12.59
N ASN A 45 -2.47 0.44 13.74
CA ASN A 45 -1.43 1.44 13.95
C ASN A 45 -0.11 1.01 13.29
N ILE A 46 0.43 1.86 12.42
CA ILE A 46 1.70 1.60 11.76
C ILE A 46 2.85 2.00 12.69
N THR A 47 3.69 1.04 13.06
CA THR A 47 4.89 1.26 13.87
C THR A 47 6.13 1.51 13.01
N ALA A 48 6.19 0.94 11.81
CA ALA A 48 7.22 1.23 10.82
C ALA A 48 6.73 1.00 9.38
N MET A 49 7.24 1.81 8.45
CA MET A 49 7.08 1.59 7.00
C MET A 49 8.46 1.49 6.37
N ILE A 50 8.80 0.32 5.84
CA ILE A 50 10.12 0.06 5.27
C ILE A 50 9.96 -0.20 3.77
N PRO A 51 10.47 0.67 2.88
CA PRO A 51 10.40 0.44 1.45
C PRO A 51 11.19 -0.82 1.07
N ARG A 52 10.62 -1.66 0.21
CA ARG A 52 11.20 -2.91 -0.27
C ARG A 52 11.21 -2.93 -1.80
N LYS A 53 12.12 -3.73 -2.37
CA LYS A 53 12.24 -3.92 -3.83
C LYS A 53 11.58 -5.21 -4.34
N ARG A 54 11.36 -6.20 -3.48
CA ARG A 54 10.57 -7.41 -3.77
C ARG A 54 10.12 -8.10 -2.48
N VAL A 55 9.03 -8.88 -2.54
CA VAL A 55 8.63 -9.79 -1.47
C VAL A 55 9.51 -11.05 -1.54
N THR A 56 9.93 -11.59 -0.40
CA THR A 56 10.91 -12.68 -0.34
C THR A 56 10.35 -14.03 0.14
N GLY A 57 9.09 -14.12 0.61
CA GLY A 57 8.51 -15.38 1.07
C GLY A 57 7.06 -15.63 0.63
N PRO A 58 6.64 -16.91 0.45
CA PRO A 58 5.26 -17.30 0.13
C PRO A 58 4.28 -17.23 1.32
N ASP A 59 4.79 -17.11 2.55
CA ASP A 59 3.98 -17.08 3.79
C ASP A 59 3.76 -15.67 4.35
N ASP A 60 4.21 -14.65 3.62
CA ASP A 60 4.09 -13.25 4.03
C ASP A 60 2.65 -12.75 3.84
N ALA A 61 2.07 -12.06 4.82
CA ALA A 61 0.76 -11.43 4.67
C ALA A 61 0.85 -10.29 3.63
N MET A 62 0.19 -10.45 2.49
CA MET A 62 0.26 -9.52 1.35
C MET A 62 -1.06 -8.75 1.17
N GLY A 63 -0.95 -7.47 0.81
CA GLY A 63 -2.09 -6.64 0.39
C GLY A 63 -1.71 -5.74 -0.79
N THR A 64 -2.68 -5.39 -1.64
CA THR A 64 -2.42 -4.50 -2.79
C THR A 64 -3.39 -3.31 -2.82
N ILE A 65 -2.84 -2.11 -2.99
CA ILE A 65 -3.57 -0.86 -3.18
C ILE A 65 -3.49 -0.50 -4.66
N TYR A 66 -4.64 -0.32 -5.32
CA TYR A 66 -4.72 0.09 -6.72
C TYR A 66 -5.27 1.50 -6.84
N GLU A 67 -4.60 2.35 -7.62
CA GLU A 67 -5.17 3.61 -8.09
C GLU A 67 -6.36 3.37 -9.03
N GLN A 68 -7.44 4.13 -8.83
CA GLN A 68 -8.61 4.13 -9.72
C GLN A 68 -8.57 5.33 -10.66
N GLU A 69 -8.77 5.10 -11.97
CA GLU A 69 -8.89 6.18 -12.97
C GLU A 69 -10.17 7.01 -12.77
N GLU A 70 -11.27 6.38 -12.33
CA GLU A 70 -12.50 7.05 -11.89
C GLU A 70 -12.74 6.70 -10.41
N PRO A 71 -12.54 7.64 -9.47
CA PRO A 71 -12.69 7.39 -8.04
C PRO A 71 -14.13 6.96 -7.72
N LYS A 72 -14.35 5.72 -7.28
CA LYS A 72 -15.66 5.32 -6.71
C LYS A 72 -15.90 5.90 -5.32
N ASN A 73 -14.84 6.43 -4.70
CA ASN A 73 -14.83 7.06 -3.38
C ASN A 73 -13.90 8.28 -3.42
N GLU A 74 -14.03 9.20 -2.46
CA GLU A 74 -13.17 10.42 -2.36
C GLU A 74 -11.66 10.10 -2.23
N ARG A 75 -11.31 8.83 -2.01
CA ARG A 75 -9.95 8.37 -1.78
C ARG A 75 -9.21 8.01 -3.07
N GLY A 76 -9.92 7.64 -4.14
CA GLY A 76 -9.34 7.30 -5.45
C GLY A 76 -8.60 5.97 -5.51
N PHE A 77 -8.89 5.02 -4.62
CA PHE A 77 -8.22 3.72 -4.59
C PHE A 77 -9.07 2.59 -3.98
N GLU A 78 -8.75 1.35 -4.34
CA GLU A 78 -9.29 0.11 -3.73
C GLU A 78 -8.15 -0.67 -3.03
N PHE A 79 -8.46 -1.26 -1.87
CA PHE A 79 -7.56 -2.13 -1.09
C PHE A 79 -8.13 -3.55 -1.09
N LEU A 80 -7.38 -4.49 -1.66
CA LEU A 80 -7.74 -5.92 -1.83
C LEU A 80 -6.82 -6.82 -0.99
#